data_AF-A0A7K4B409-F1
#
_entry.id   AF-A0A7K4B409-F1
#
_cell.length_a   1.000
_cell.length_b   1.000
_cell.length_c   1.000
_cell.angle_alpha   90.00
_cell.angle_beta   90.00
_cell.angle_gamma   90.00
#
_symmetry.space_group_name_H-M   'P 1'
#
loop_
_entity.id
_entity.type
_entity.pdbx_description
1 polymer ?
#
loop_
_entity_poly.entity_id
_entity_poly.type
_entity_poly.pdbx_seq_one_letter_code
_entity_poly.pdbx_strand_id
1 'polypeptide(L)' 'MPGHVARMAIMGLNDVGKVIRGSNVLIMGLTYKEDVPDIRESQVFEIVRELKAYKIEVYGYDPLLSDEMV' A
#
# COMPACT_ATOMS: atom_id res chain seq x y z
N MET A 1 2.63 6.25 -12.09
CA MET A 1 1.35 5.52 -11.88
C MET A 1 1.06 5.22 -10.40
N PRO A 2 2.03 4.84 -9.55
CA PRO A 2 1.76 4.48 -8.14
C PRO A 2 1.01 5.58 -7.37
N GLY A 3 1.41 6.84 -7.54
CA GLY A 3 0.69 7.93 -6.90
C GLY A 3 -0.74 8.17 -7.36
N HIS A 4 -1.09 7.76 -8.59
CA HIS A 4 -2.50 7.80 -9.00
C HIS A 4 -3.32 6.79 -8.19
N VAL A 5 -2.80 5.59 -7.96
CA VAL A 5 -3.46 4.56 -7.15
C VAL A 5 -3.61 5.00 -5.69
N ALA A 6 -2.56 5.58 -5.10
CA ALA A 6 -2.63 6.13 -3.74
C ALA A 6 -3.70 7.23 -3.63
N ARG A 7 -3.77 8.14 -4.61
CA ARG A 7 -4.82 9.17 -4.66
C ARG A 7 -6.22 8.59 -4.79
N MET A 8 -6.41 7.56 -5.61
CA MET A 8 -7.70 6.86 -5.74
C MET A 8 -8.15 6.25 -4.41
N ALA A 9 -7.22 5.63 -3.65
CA ALA A 9 -7.53 5.11 -2.32
C ALA A 9 -7.93 6.22 -1.34
N ILE A 10 -7.24 7.36 -1.34
CA ILE A 10 -7.56 8.52 -0.51
C ILE A 10 -8.94 9.09 -0.87
N MET A 11 -9.24 9.23 -2.16
CA MET A 11 -10.56 9.66 -2.62
C MET A 11 -11.66 8.69 -2.17
N GLY A 12 -11.44 7.38 -2.31
CA GLY A 12 -12.38 6.37 -1.84
C GLY A 12 -12.64 6.43 -0.32
N LEU A 13 -11.62 6.72 0.49
CA LEU A 13 -11.81 6.97 1.94
C LEU A 13 -12.69 8.21 2.18
N ASN A 14 -12.46 9.28 1.43
CA ASN A 14 -13.22 10.51 1.56
C ASN A 14 -14.68 10.35 1.09
N ASP A 15 -14.92 9.60 0.02
CA ASP A 15 -16.25 9.37 -0.55
C ASP A 15 -17.19 8.64 0.43
N VAL A 16 -16.64 7.80 1.30
CA VAL A 16 -17.39 7.12 2.37
C VAL A 16 -17.36 7.88 3.70
N GLY A 17 -16.84 9.11 3.72
CA GLY A 17 -16.76 9.96 4.91
C GLY A 17 -15.77 9.44 5.97
N LYS A 18 -14.82 8.58 5.61
CA LYS A 18 -13.84 8.05 6.54
C LYS A 18 -12.69 9.04 6.72
N VAL A 19 -12.36 9.32 7.99
CA VAL A 19 -11.25 10.21 8.34
C VAL A 19 -9.94 9.63 7.81
N ILE A 20 -9.26 10.38 6.93
CA ILE A 20 -8.02 9.94 6.28
C ILE A 20 -6.92 9.68 7.32
N ARG A 21 -6.63 10.68 8.17
CA ARG A 21 -5.59 10.55 9.20
C ARG A 21 -5.98 9.46 10.21
N GLY A 22 -5.07 8.51 10.43
CA GLY A 22 -5.27 7.38 11.32
C GLY A 22 -6.16 6.28 10.73
N SER A 23 -6.55 6.37 9.46
CA SER A 23 -7.17 5.24 8.78
C SER A 23 -6.19 4.09 8.63
N ASN A 24 -6.68 2.87 8.80
CA ASN A 24 -5.93 1.65 8.48
C ASN A 24 -6.20 1.26 7.02
N VAL A 25 -5.13 1.02 6.27
CA VAL A 25 -5.16 0.52 4.89
C VAL A 25 -4.28 -0.73 4.79
N LEU A 26 -4.82 -1.81 4.23
CA LEU A 26 -4.08 -3.03 3.90
C LEU A 26 -3.79 -3.06 2.41
N ILE A 27 -2.51 -3.19 2.04
CA ILE A 27 -2.07 -3.49 0.69
C ILE A 27 -1.89 -5.01 0.58
N MET A 28 -2.59 -5.61 -0.37
CA MET A 28 -2.48 -7.03 -0.69
C MET A 28 -1.67 -7.19 -1.97
N GLY A 29 -0.51 -7.85 -1.88
CA GLY A 29 0.49 -7.93 -2.94
C GLY A 29 1.60 -6.90 -2.74
N LEU A 30 2.81 -7.40 -2.49
CA LEU A 30 4.03 -6.62 -2.28
C LEU A 30 5.09 -6.95 -3.32
N THR A 31 5.06 -8.15 -3.92
CA THR A 31 6.00 -8.56 -4.96
C THR A 31 5.84 -7.72 -6.23
N TYR A 32 6.96 -7.41 -6.90
CA TYR A 32 6.92 -6.61 -8.14
C TYR A 32 6.36 -7.38 -9.34
N LYS A 33 6.36 -8.72 -9.26
CA LYS A 33 5.89 -9.65 -10.29
C LYS A 33 5.15 -10.81 -9.65
N GLU A 34 4.12 -11.29 -10.32
CA GLU A 34 3.36 -12.49 -9.92
C GLU A 34 4.26 -13.72 -9.74
N ASP A 35 3.92 -14.54 -8.74
CA ASP A 35 4.55 -15.82 -8.43
C ASP A 35 6.08 -15.78 -8.22
N VAL A 36 6.63 -14.60 -7.94
CA VAL A 36 8.06 -14.40 -7.69
C VAL A 36 8.24 -13.63 -6.37
N PRO A 37 8.88 -14.22 -5.34
CA PRO A 37 9.03 -13.61 -4.02
C PRO A 37 10.12 -12.53 -4.00
N ASP A 38 9.92 -11.46 -4.78
CA ASP A 38 10.86 -10.36 -4.94
C ASP A 38 10.14 -9.01 -4.88
N ILE A 39 10.62 -8.16 -3.98
CA ILE A 39 10.05 -6.83 -3.71
C ILE A 39 10.96 -5.70 -4.19
N ARG A 40 12.19 -5.96 -4.63
CA ARG A 40 13.22 -4.92 -4.80
C ARG A 40 12.80 -3.77 -5.71
N GLU A 41 12.12 -4.09 -6.79
CA GLU A 41 11.61 -3.11 -7.78
C GLU A 41 10.10 -2.84 -7.62
N SER A 42 9.52 -3.24 -6.48
CA SER A 42 8.10 -3.10 -6.25
C SER A 42 7.70 -1.63 -6.14
N GLN A 43 6.76 -1.24 -6.99
CA GLN A 43 6.18 0.09 -6.97
C GLN A 43 5.29 0.34 -5.74
N VAL A 44 4.97 -0.71 -4.97
CA VAL A 44 4.17 -0.62 -3.74
C VAL A 44 4.82 0.29 -2.72
N PHE A 45 6.15 0.34 -2.64
CA PHE A 45 6.84 1.22 -1.69
C PHE A 45 6.54 2.71 -1.93
N GLU A 46 6.32 3.11 -3.19
CA GLU A 46 5.90 4.48 -3.52
C GLU A 46 4.47 4.74 -3.02
N ILE A 47 3.56 3.79 -3.20
CA ILE A 47 2.17 3.85 -2.68
C ILE A 47 2.18 3.97 -1.16
N VAL A 48 2.94 3.12 -0.46
CA VAL A 48 3.08 3.15 1.00
C VAL A 48 3.58 4.52 1.46
N ARG A 49 4.59 5.08 0.79
CA ARG A 49 5.15 6.40 1.12
C ARG A 49 4.11 7.51 0.94
N GLU A 50 3.35 7.49 -0.16
CA GLU A 50 2.29 8.47 -0.39
C GLU A 50 1.18 8.38 0.65
N LEU A 51 0.67 7.18 0.94
CA LEU A 51 -0.38 7.00 1.96
C LEU A 51 0.11 7.44 3.35
N LYS A 52 1.34 7.07 3.74
CA LYS A 52 1.94 7.50 5.02
C LYS A 52 2.14 9.02 5.11
N ALA A 53 2.32 9.73 3.99
CA ALA A 53 2.39 11.19 3.99
C ALA A 53 1.08 11.84 4.52
N TYR A 54 -0.06 11.17 4.35
CA TYR A 54 -1.37 11.57 4.88
C TYR A 54 -1.65 11.02 6.29
N LYS A 55 -0.65 10.45 6.96
CA LYS A 55 -0.77 9.82 8.29
C LYS A 55 -1.79 8.66 8.31
N ILE A 56 -1.87 7.93 7.21
CA ILE A 56 -2.58 6.66 7.12
C ILE A 56 -1.66 5.57 7.69
N GLU A 57 -2.23 4.68 8.51
CA GLU A 57 -1.55 3.47 8.97
C GLU A 57 -1.64 2.40 7.89
N VAL A 58 -0.49 1.98 7.38
CA VAL A 58 -0.40 1.09 6.21
C VAL A 58 0.17 -0.25 6.62
N TYR A 59 -0.57 -1.31 6.27
CA TYR A 59 -0.20 -2.70 6.45
C TYR A 59 0.03 -3.33 5.08
N GLY A 60 0.93 -4.31 5.02
CA GLY A 60 1.22 -5.07 3.81
C GLY A 60 1.03 -6.56 4.06
N TYR A 61 0.54 -7.28 3.06
CA TYR A 61 0.49 -8.73 3.07
C TYR A 61 0.77 -9.27 1.67
N ASP A 62 1.64 -10.26 1.57
CA ASP A 62 1.90 -11.02 0.36
C ASP A 62 2.14 -12.49 0.74
N PRO A 63 1.41 -13.46 0.16
CA PRO A 63 1.55 -14.87 0.53
C PRO A 63 2.90 -15.47 0.14
N LEU A 64 3.67 -14.82 -0.74
CA LEU A 64 4.98 -15.31 -1.18
C LEU A 64 6.13 -14.84 -0.26
N LEU A 65 5.84 -13.96 0.70
CA LEU A 65 6.84 -13.36 1.58
C LEU A 65 6.67 -13.85 3.01
N SER A 66 7.78 -14.17 3.67
CA SER A 66 7.84 -14.33 5.13
C SER A 66 8.20 -13.01 5.80
N ASP A 67 7.96 -12.92 7.11
CA ASP A 67 8.28 -11.72 7.92
C ASP A 67 9.75 -11.28 7.80
N GLU A 68 10.67 -12.22 7.57
CA GLU A 68 12.10 -11.97 7.39
C GLU A 68 12.45 -11.28 6.04
N MET A 69 11.52 -11.28 5.09
CA MET A 69 11.71 -10.78 3.72
C MET A 69 11.19 -9.35 3.51
N VAL A 70 10.45 -8.80 4.46
CA VAL A 70 9.71 -7.52 4.34
C VAL A 70 10.38 -6.40 5.11
#